data_AF-A0A372JJG5-F1
#
_entry.id   AF-A0A372JJG5-F1
#
_cell.length_a   1.000
_cell.length_b   1.000
_cell.length_c   1.000
_cell.angle_alpha   90.00
_cell.angle_beta   90.00
_cell.angle_gamma   90.00
#
_symmetry.space_group_name_H-M   'P 1'
#
loop_
_entity.id
_entity.type
_entity.pdbx_description
1 polymer ?
#
loop_
_entity_poly.entity_id
_entity_poly.type
_entity_poly.pdbx_seq_one_letter_code
_entity_poly.pdbx_strand_id
1 'polypeptide(L)'
;MRKAPIDTSQFIRLFLGRHVRAQLSPDLLGDPERGVEERFSTSRDVLGDLLTVWYATASGHQTEWNHPEAVTHTVRQASDVLKRWDRERRDTLDRLVRCFRAQDEPVQLVLPALALDDGRALILDGTHRAVAAYHAGVPVTALVYALRAPLSARMLPDLTHHLPRPGTPGGTL
;
A
#
# COMPACT_ATOMS: atom_id res chain seq x y z
N MET A 1 20.37 21.31 10.05
CA MET A 1 19.08 21.68 9.41
C MET A 1 18.18 20.46 9.43
N ARG A 2 17.03 20.50 10.13
CA ARG A 2 15.99 19.48 9.93
C ARG A 2 15.29 19.82 8.63
N LYS A 3 15.25 18.88 7.68
CA LYS A 3 14.46 19.01 6.45
C LYS A 3 12.98 19.11 6.86
N ALA A 4 12.23 20.04 6.27
CA ALA A 4 10.79 20.09 6.50
C ALA A 4 10.16 18.76 6.08
N PRO A 5 9.20 18.21 6.85
CA PRO A 5 8.50 16.99 6.48
C PRO A 5 7.77 17.20 5.15
N ILE A 6 7.61 16.14 4.36
CA ILE A 6 6.88 16.21 3.10
C ILE A 6 5.43 16.64 3.36
N ASP A 7 4.95 17.64 2.62
CA ASP A 7 3.55 18.06 2.66
C ASP A 7 2.69 17.32 1.63
N THR A 8 1.37 17.45 1.73
CA THR A 8 0.43 16.81 0.80
C THR A 8 0.67 17.21 -0.65
N SER A 9 1.05 18.46 -0.93
CA SER A 9 1.33 18.93 -2.30
C SER A 9 2.58 18.27 -2.88
N GLN A 10 3.62 18.11 -2.08
CA GLN A 10 4.85 17.41 -2.44
C GLN A 10 4.61 15.92 -2.64
N PHE A 11 3.79 15.29 -1.78
CA PHE A 11 3.36 13.90 -1.96
C PHE A 11 2.66 13.69 -3.31
N ILE A 12 1.68 14.54 -3.64
CA ILE A 12 0.97 14.49 -4.91
C ILE A 12 1.95 14.61 -6.08
N ARG A 13 2.91 15.55 -6.01
CA ARG A 13 3.92 15.74 -7.07
C ARG A 13 4.85 14.54 -7.23
N LEU A 14 5.30 13.96 -6.12
CA LEU A 14 6.25 12.85 -6.12
C LEU A 14 5.62 11.54 -6.58
N PHE A 15 4.39 11.28 -6.16
CA PHE A 15 3.76 9.99 -6.35
C PHE A 15 2.61 10.04 -7.34
N LEU A 16 1.69 10.99 -7.22
CA LEU A 16 0.44 10.98 -8.00
C LEU A 16 0.55 11.64 -9.39
N GLY A 17 1.54 12.51 -9.61
CA GLY A 17 1.65 13.33 -10.83
C GLY A 17 2.03 12.58 -12.12
N ARG A 18 2.41 11.30 -12.05
CA ARG A 18 2.92 10.53 -13.21
C ARG A 18 2.55 9.05 -13.17
N HIS A 19 1.27 8.70 -13.37
CA HIS A 19 0.78 7.30 -13.55
C HIS A 19 0.36 6.51 -12.29
N VAL A 20 -0.19 7.15 -11.25
CA VAL A 20 -0.82 6.39 -10.17
C VAL A 20 -2.16 5.82 -10.61
N ARG A 21 -2.28 4.49 -10.48
CA ARG A 21 -3.47 3.72 -10.89
C ARG A 21 -4.63 3.83 -9.91
N ALA A 22 -4.35 4.21 -8.65
CA ALA A 22 -5.39 4.54 -7.69
C ALA A 22 -6.04 5.86 -8.12
N GLN A 23 -7.36 5.85 -8.37
CA GLN A 23 -8.15 7.04 -8.73
C GLN A 23 -8.30 7.99 -7.53
N LEU A 24 -7.18 8.49 -7.00
CA LEU A 24 -7.16 9.45 -5.90
C LEU A 24 -7.68 10.78 -6.42
N SER A 25 -8.85 11.20 -5.94
CA SER A 25 -9.39 12.54 -6.21
C SER A 25 -8.61 13.57 -5.40
N PRO A 26 -7.77 14.42 -6.02
CA PRO A 26 -6.90 15.34 -5.27
C PRO A 26 -7.70 16.33 -4.41
N ASP A 27 -8.87 16.74 -4.89
CA ASP A 27 -9.79 17.66 -4.21
C ASP A 27 -10.34 17.10 -2.88
N LEU A 28 -10.21 15.80 -2.65
CA LEU A 28 -10.69 15.10 -1.45
C LEU A 28 -9.56 14.76 -0.46
N LEU A 29 -8.30 15.09 -0.77
CA LEU A 29 -7.15 14.81 0.10
C LEU A 29 -7.13 15.68 1.38
N GLY A 30 -8.11 16.59 1.53
CA GLY A 30 -8.32 17.37 2.74
C GLY A 30 -7.31 18.51 2.91
N ASP A 31 -7.22 19.00 4.14
CA ASP A 31 -6.33 20.09 4.52
C ASP A 31 -4.86 19.74 4.21
N PRO A 32 -4.12 20.56 3.43
CA PRO A 32 -2.70 20.34 3.14
C PRO A 32 -1.82 20.24 4.39
N GLU A 33 -2.28 20.72 5.55
CA GLU A 33 -1.58 20.61 6.84
C GLU A 33 -1.83 19.29 7.60
N ARG A 34 -2.80 18.45 7.17
CA ARG A 34 -3.01 17.12 7.80
C ARG A 34 -1.83 16.17 7.65
N GLY A 35 -0.87 16.51 6.80
CA GLY A 35 0.51 16.03 6.84
C GLY A 35 0.69 14.63 6.27
N VAL A 36 1.90 14.40 5.77
CA VAL A 36 2.39 13.09 5.36
C VAL A 36 3.20 12.53 6.52
N GLU A 37 2.86 11.32 6.96
CA GLU A 37 3.67 10.60 7.92
C GLU A 37 4.79 9.86 7.19
N GLU A 38 6.04 10.16 7.53
CA GLU A 38 7.21 9.44 7.02
C GLU A 38 7.56 8.28 7.96
N ARG A 39 7.52 7.05 7.46
CA ARG A 39 7.93 5.85 8.20
C ARG A 39 9.14 5.22 7.53
N PHE A 40 10.26 5.19 8.22
CA PHE A 40 11.45 4.45 7.82
C PHE A 40 11.50 3.10 8.53
N SER A 41 11.78 2.02 7.80
CA SER A 41 11.97 0.71 8.39
C SER A 41 12.91 -0.16 7.55
N THR A 42 13.78 -0.91 8.22
CA THR A 42 14.55 -2.02 7.64
C THR A 42 13.96 -3.39 8.04
N SER A 43 12.85 -3.39 8.79
CA SER A 43 12.19 -4.61 9.24
C SER A 43 11.33 -5.21 8.13
N ARG A 44 11.62 -6.46 7.81
CA ARG A 44 10.80 -7.28 6.91
C ARG A 44 9.37 -7.44 7.43
N ASP A 45 9.18 -7.48 8.74
CA ASP A 45 7.84 -7.63 9.32
C ASP A 45 7.01 -6.36 9.10
N VAL A 46 7.60 -5.19 9.29
CA VAL A 46 6.92 -3.91 9.00
C VAL A 46 6.52 -3.84 7.52
N LEU A 47 7.37 -4.28 6.60
CA LEU A 47 7.01 -4.39 5.19
C LEU A 47 5.86 -5.38 4.97
N GLY A 48 5.91 -6.54 5.63
CA GLY A 48 4.92 -7.61 5.53
C GLY A 48 3.52 -7.21 6.01
N ASP A 49 3.44 -6.24 6.93
CA ASP A 49 2.19 -5.82 7.56
C ASP A 49 1.49 -4.66 6.82
N LEU A 50 2.16 -4.04 5.84
CA LEU A 50 1.53 -3.04 4.98
C LEU A 50 0.38 -3.66 4.18
N LEU A 51 -0.76 -2.96 4.15
CA LEU A 51 -1.90 -3.34 3.33
C LEU A 51 -1.64 -3.02 1.87
N THR A 52 -2.26 -3.80 0.99
CA THR A 52 -2.12 -3.66 -0.45
C THR A 52 -3.48 -3.39 -1.09
N VAL A 53 -3.48 -2.72 -2.24
CA VAL A 53 -4.65 -2.60 -3.14
C VAL A 53 -4.93 -3.89 -3.93
N TRP A 54 -4.43 -5.04 -3.44
CA TRP A 54 -4.69 -6.34 -4.03
C TRP A 54 -5.75 -7.08 -3.22
N TYR A 55 -6.81 -7.47 -3.92
CA TYR A 55 -7.98 -8.13 -3.35
C TYR A 55 -7.97 -9.60 -3.68
N ALA A 56 -8.41 -10.40 -2.70
CA ALA A 56 -8.78 -11.77 -2.92
C ALA A 56 -10.08 -12.10 -2.19
N THR A 57 -10.73 -13.18 -2.59
CA THR A 57 -11.83 -13.79 -1.83
C THR A 57 -11.29 -14.55 -0.61
N ALA A 58 -12.16 -14.99 0.29
CA ALA A 58 -11.77 -15.82 1.44
C ALA A 58 -11.07 -17.13 1.02
N SER A 59 -11.34 -17.63 -0.19
CA SER A 59 -10.65 -18.78 -0.78
C SER A 59 -9.27 -18.45 -1.36
N GLY A 60 -8.84 -17.19 -1.32
CA GLY A 60 -7.53 -16.72 -1.79
C GLY A 60 -7.44 -16.52 -3.30
N HIS A 61 -8.57 -16.51 -4.01
CA HIS A 61 -8.61 -16.17 -5.44
C HIS A 61 -8.58 -14.66 -5.63
N GLN A 62 -7.70 -14.18 -6.49
CA GLN A 62 -7.61 -12.77 -6.86
C GLN A 62 -8.96 -12.26 -7.39
N THR A 63 -9.33 -11.06 -6.96
CA THR A 63 -10.57 -10.42 -7.38
C THR A 63 -10.39 -8.90 -7.50
N GLU A 64 -11.44 -8.21 -7.94
CA GLU A 64 -11.51 -6.75 -7.92
C GLU A 64 -12.08 -6.25 -6.58
N TRP A 65 -11.79 -4.99 -6.26
CA TRP A 65 -12.23 -4.37 -5.01
C TRP A 65 -13.75 -4.38 -4.81
N ASN A 66 -14.53 -4.38 -5.88
CA ASN A 66 -15.99 -4.33 -5.85
C ASN A 66 -16.65 -5.71 -5.64
N HIS A 67 -15.85 -6.78 -5.59
CA HIS A 67 -16.38 -8.12 -5.39
C HIS A 67 -16.93 -8.28 -3.95
N PRO A 68 -18.08 -8.94 -3.74
CA PRO A 68 -18.72 -9.00 -2.41
C PRO A 68 -17.86 -9.62 -1.30
N GLU A 69 -16.98 -10.55 -1.67
CA GLU A 69 -16.05 -11.22 -0.76
C GLU A 69 -14.63 -10.65 -0.80
N ALA A 70 -14.41 -9.52 -1.47
CA ALA A 70 -13.09 -8.90 -1.57
C ALA A 70 -12.57 -8.51 -0.19
N VAL A 71 -11.36 -8.96 0.15
CA VAL A 71 -10.61 -8.48 1.30
C VAL A 71 -9.24 -7.98 0.86
N THR A 72 -8.78 -6.87 1.45
CA THR A 72 -7.40 -6.43 1.30
C THR A 72 -6.44 -7.44 1.90
N HIS A 73 -5.36 -7.73 1.19
CA HIS A 73 -4.25 -8.48 1.74
C HIS A 73 -3.13 -7.57 2.22
N THR A 74 -2.43 -7.99 3.27
CA THR A 74 -1.11 -7.47 3.58
C THR A 74 -0.08 -7.96 2.55
N VAL A 75 1.09 -7.34 2.49
CA VAL A 75 2.21 -7.79 1.66
C VAL A 75 2.56 -9.25 1.93
N ARG A 76 2.54 -9.66 3.20
CA ARG A 76 2.77 -11.06 3.62
C ARG A 76 1.70 -11.99 3.05
N GLN A 77 0.43 -11.68 3.27
CA GLN A 77 -0.68 -12.49 2.77
C GLN A 77 -0.67 -12.60 1.25
N ALA A 78 -0.41 -11.49 0.55
CA ALA A 78 -0.27 -11.47 -0.90
C ALA A 78 0.86 -12.39 -1.37
N SER A 79 2.00 -12.39 -0.68
CA SER A 79 3.12 -13.30 -0.94
C SER A 79 2.73 -14.79 -0.77
N ASP A 80 1.89 -15.12 0.20
CA ASP A 80 1.49 -16.50 0.48
C ASP A 80 0.54 -17.08 -0.58
N VAL A 81 -0.32 -16.23 -1.16
CA VAL A 81 -1.29 -16.66 -2.17
C VAL A 81 -0.81 -16.50 -3.62
N LEU A 82 0.44 -16.07 -3.86
CA LEU A 82 0.98 -15.80 -5.21
C LEU A 82 0.75 -16.92 -6.21
N LYS A 83 0.83 -18.19 -5.77
CA LYS A 83 0.64 -19.34 -6.66
C LYS A 83 -0.76 -19.40 -7.27
N ARG A 84 -1.77 -18.78 -6.62
CA ARG A 84 -3.17 -18.74 -7.04
C ARG A 84 -3.47 -17.58 -7.99
N TRP A 85 -2.47 -16.73 -8.27
CA TRP A 85 -2.66 -15.53 -9.06
C TRP A 85 -2.54 -15.85 -10.54
N ASP A 86 -3.05 -14.92 -11.36
CA ASP A 86 -2.93 -15.04 -12.81
C ASP A 86 -1.45 -15.20 -13.23
N ARG A 87 -1.25 -15.83 -14.38
CA ARG A 87 0.10 -16.15 -14.86
C ARG A 87 0.93 -14.89 -15.12
N GLU A 88 0.33 -13.86 -15.69
CA GLU A 88 1.01 -12.61 -16.05
C GLU A 88 1.59 -11.90 -14.82
N ARG A 89 0.82 -11.83 -13.74
CA ARG A 89 1.24 -11.21 -12.49
C ARG A 89 2.31 -12.03 -11.79
N ARG A 90 2.19 -13.37 -11.81
CA ARG A 90 3.25 -14.27 -11.33
C ARG A 90 4.55 -14.07 -12.11
N ASP A 91 4.49 -14.03 -13.44
CA ASP A 91 5.67 -13.82 -14.29
C ASP A 91 6.33 -12.46 -14.02
N THR A 92 5.54 -11.43 -13.74
CA THR A 92 6.02 -10.09 -13.34
C THR A 92 6.73 -10.14 -11.99
N LEU A 93 6.13 -10.80 -11.00
CA LEU A 93 6.72 -10.95 -9.67
C LEU A 93 7.99 -11.80 -9.68
N ASP A 94 8.00 -12.91 -10.41
CA ASP A 94 9.17 -13.78 -10.55
C ASP A 94 10.36 -13.02 -11.16
N ARG A 95 10.08 -12.12 -12.12
CA ARG A 95 11.11 -11.25 -12.68
C ARG A 95 11.69 -10.31 -11.63
N LEU A 96 10.83 -9.64 -10.86
CA LEU A 96 11.27 -8.73 -9.78
C LEU A 96 12.06 -9.48 -8.70
N VAL A 97 11.59 -10.66 -8.29
CA VAL A 97 12.27 -11.52 -7.31
C VAL A 97 13.67 -11.90 -7.78
N ARG A 98 13.81 -12.32 -9.06
CA ARG A 98 15.13 -12.59 -9.65
C ARG A 98 16.03 -11.35 -9.65
N CYS A 99 15.49 -10.20 -10.04
CA CYS A 99 16.25 -8.94 -10.02
C CYS A 99 16.73 -8.59 -8.61
N PHE A 100 15.86 -8.69 -7.59
CA PHE A 100 16.23 -8.36 -6.21
C PHE A 100 17.24 -9.33 -5.61
N ARG A 101 17.14 -10.62 -5.91
CA ARG A 101 18.13 -11.62 -5.44
C ARG A 101 19.50 -11.48 -6.10
N ALA A 102 19.58 -10.82 -7.26
CA ALA A 102 20.83 -10.57 -7.96
C ALA A 102 21.54 -9.29 -7.50
N GLN A 103 20.97 -8.55 -6.54
CA GLN A 103 21.56 -7.33 -5.99
C GLN A 103 22.37 -7.65 -4.73
N ASP A 104 23.55 -7.04 -4.61
CA ASP A 104 24.40 -7.16 -3.42
C ASP A 104 24.00 -6.18 -2.31
N GLU A 105 23.27 -5.12 -2.67
CA GLU A 105 22.78 -4.10 -1.74
C GLU A 105 21.33 -4.37 -1.30
N PRO A 106 20.92 -3.91 -0.09
CA PRO A 106 19.54 -3.98 0.34
C PRO A 106 18.58 -3.31 -0.65
N VAL A 107 17.45 -3.95 -0.94
CA VAL A 107 16.44 -3.40 -1.82
C VAL A 107 15.85 -2.15 -1.17
N GLN A 108 15.94 -1.02 -1.87
CA GLN A 108 15.37 0.24 -1.41
C GLN A 108 13.98 0.44 -2.01
N LEU A 109 12.98 0.56 -1.14
CA LEU A 109 11.59 0.81 -1.51
C LEU A 109 11.15 2.18 -1.03
N VAL A 110 10.56 2.96 -1.93
CA VAL A 110 9.84 4.19 -1.61
C VAL A 110 8.38 3.95 -1.96
N LEU A 111 7.52 3.97 -0.95
CA LEU A 111 6.13 3.53 -1.05
C LEU A 111 5.17 4.66 -0.67
N PRO A 112 4.35 5.17 -1.61
CA PRO A 112 3.21 6.00 -1.24
C PRO A 112 2.15 5.12 -0.58
N ALA A 113 1.61 5.59 0.54
CA ALA A 113 0.56 4.92 1.27
C ALA A 113 -0.51 5.91 1.73
N LEU A 114 -1.66 5.38 2.11
CA LEU A 114 -2.69 6.09 2.86
C LEU A 114 -2.66 5.58 4.31
N ALA A 115 -2.59 6.51 5.27
CA ALA A 115 -2.75 6.18 6.68
C ALA A 115 -4.23 5.84 6.96
N LEU A 116 -4.47 4.75 7.68
CA LEU A 116 -5.80 4.34 8.13
C LEU A 116 -6.00 4.72 9.60
N ASP A 117 -7.26 4.82 10.03
CA ASP A 117 -7.62 5.23 11.40
C ASP A 117 -7.14 4.26 12.48
N ASP A 118 -6.90 2.99 12.12
CA ASP A 118 -6.35 1.96 13.01
C ASP A 118 -4.81 1.92 13.06
N GLY A 119 -4.14 2.93 12.48
CA GLY A 119 -2.68 3.06 12.45
C GLY A 119 -1.99 2.27 11.34
N ARG A 120 -2.71 1.39 10.63
CA ARG A 120 -2.17 0.69 9.45
C ARG A 120 -1.99 1.64 8.27
N ALA A 121 -1.28 1.16 7.26
CA ALA A 121 -1.03 1.90 6.03
C ALA A 121 -1.36 1.05 4.80
N LEU A 122 -2.14 1.61 3.88
CA LEU A 122 -2.51 1.02 2.60
C LEU A 122 -1.58 1.55 1.50
N ILE A 123 -0.77 0.68 0.90
CA ILE A 123 0.12 1.05 -0.21
C ILE A 123 -0.72 1.43 -1.43
N LEU A 124 -0.50 2.63 -1.95
CA LEU A 124 -1.22 3.20 -3.10
C LEU A 124 -0.53 2.89 -4.43
N ASP A 125 0.78 2.65 -4.40
CA ASP A 125 1.57 2.21 -5.55
C ASP A 125 2.82 1.43 -5.10
N GLY A 126 3.35 0.59 -5.99
CA GLY A 126 4.54 -0.21 -5.72
C GLY A 126 4.26 -1.56 -5.08
N THR A 127 3.00 -2.00 -5.02
CA THR A 127 2.60 -3.30 -4.46
C THR A 127 3.40 -4.47 -5.01
N HIS A 128 3.60 -4.54 -6.34
CA HIS A 128 4.42 -5.59 -6.96
C HIS A 128 5.86 -5.60 -6.40
N ARG A 129 6.47 -4.42 -6.20
CA ARG A 129 7.83 -4.30 -5.67
C ARG A 129 7.88 -4.71 -4.20
N ALA A 130 6.91 -4.26 -3.39
CA ALA A 130 6.82 -4.61 -1.98
C ALA A 130 6.65 -6.13 -1.78
N VAL A 131 5.73 -6.75 -2.53
CA VAL A 131 5.49 -8.20 -2.46
C VAL A 131 6.66 -8.99 -3.00
N ALA A 132 7.26 -8.59 -4.13
CA ALA A 132 8.45 -9.26 -4.65
C ALA A 132 9.64 -9.17 -3.69
N ALA A 133 9.89 -8.01 -3.06
CA ALA A 133 10.98 -7.84 -2.11
C ALA A 133 10.75 -8.69 -0.86
N TYR A 134 9.53 -8.68 -0.31
CA TYR A 134 9.15 -9.51 0.84
C TYR A 134 9.27 -11.01 0.53
N HIS A 135 8.84 -11.44 -0.66
CA HIS A 135 8.90 -12.82 -1.14
C HIS A 135 10.33 -13.28 -1.44
N ALA A 136 11.17 -12.40 -1.99
CA ALA A 136 12.55 -12.70 -2.30
C ALA A 136 13.37 -13.08 -1.05
N GLY A 137 12.95 -12.59 0.12
CA GLY A 137 13.60 -12.86 1.41
C GLY A 137 14.92 -12.11 1.58
N VAL A 138 15.13 -11.05 0.80
CA VAL A 138 16.35 -10.23 0.81
C VAL A 138 16.25 -9.10 1.84
N PRO A 139 17.37 -8.48 2.26
CA PRO A 139 17.33 -7.27 3.05
C PRO A 139 16.58 -6.14 2.32
N VAL A 140 15.71 -5.43 3.04
CA VAL A 140 14.91 -4.33 2.48
C VAL A 140 15.03 -3.11 3.38
N THR A 141 15.14 -1.94 2.75
CA THR A 141 14.98 -0.63 3.38
C THR A 141 13.75 0.02 2.78
N ALA A 142 12.71 0.24 3.58
CA ALA A 142 11.46 0.85 3.16
C ALA A 142 11.30 2.25 3.74
N LEU A 143 11.00 3.21 2.87
CA LEU A 143 10.55 4.54 3.21
C LEU A 143 9.10 4.69 2.75
N VAL A 144 8.18 4.71 3.71
CA VAL A 144 6.75 4.81 3.47
C VAL A 144 6.31 6.23 3.75
N TYR A 145 5.65 6.85 2.77
CA TYR A 145 5.01 8.15 2.90
C TYR A 145 3.51 7.91 3.03
N ALA A 146 2.98 7.96 4.25
CA ALA A 146 1.57 7.70 4.53
C ALA A 146 0.81 9.03 4.59
N LEU A 147 0.00 9.28 3.56
CA LEU A 147 -0.88 10.44 3.48
C LEU A 147 -2.00 10.31 4.53
N ARG A 148 -2.19 11.34 5.36
CA ARG A 148 -3.37 11.45 6.24
C ARG A 148 -4.45 12.23 5.52
N ALA A 149 -5.49 11.54 5.07
CA ALA A 149 -6.65 12.14 4.45
C ALA A 149 -7.93 11.50 4.98
N PRO A 150 -9.08 12.20 4.99
CA PRO A 150 -10.35 11.59 5.31
C PRO A 150 -10.60 10.34 4.45
N LEU A 151 -10.85 9.20 5.07
CA LEU A 151 -11.20 7.99 4.34
C LEU A 151 -12.57 8.19 3.68
N SER A 152 -12.61 8.09 2.35
CA SER A 152 -13.83 8.30 1.58
C SER A 152 -13.82 7.44 0.33
N ALA A 153 -14.91 6.72 0.08
CA ALA A 153 -15.10 5.98 -1.16
C ALA A 153 -15.11 6.90 -2.41
N ARG A 154 -15.33 8.22 -2.22
CA ARG A 154 -15.18 9.21 -3.30
C ARG A 154 -13.71 9.51 -3.60
N MET A 155 -12.82 9.35 -2.62
CA MET A 155 -11.38 9.56 -2.77
C MET A 155 -10.71 8.35 -3.40
N LEU A 156 -11.12 7.15 -3.01
CA LEU A 156 -10.73 5.90 -3.64
C LEU A 156 -11.87 4.89 -3.35
N PRO A 157 -12.62 4.40 -4.35
CA PRO A 157 -13.79 3.53 -4.13
C PRO A 157 -13.49 2.31 -3.26
N ASP A 158 -12.24 1.87 -3.37
CA ASP A 158 -11.65 0.78 -2.63
C ASP A 158 -11.61 0.95 -1.10
N LEU A 159 -11.61 2.20 -0.62
CA LEU A 159 -11.59 2.50 0.81
C LEU A 159 -12.85 2.06 1.55
N THR A 160 -13.91 1.68 0.83
CA THR A 160 -15.11 1.10 1.44
C THR A 160 -14.80 -0.09 2.35
N HIS A 161 -13.71 -0.82 2.09
CA HIS A 161 -13.22 -1.93 2.94
C HIS A 161 -12.59 -1.50 4.26
N HIS A 162 -12.22 -0.22 4.37
CA HIS A 162 -11.53 0.35 5.53
C HIS A 162 -12.39 1.36 6.30
N LEU A 163 -13.56 1.70 5.77
CA LEU A 163 -14.51 2.54 6.49
C LEU A 163 -15.15 1.75 7.64
N PRO A 164 -15.40 2.40 8.79
CA PRO A 164 -16.19 1.78 9.85
C PRO A 164 -17.56 1.37 9.31
N ARG A 165 -17.94 0.11 9.51
CA ARG A 165 -19.26 -0.38 9.09
C ARG A 165 -20.34 0.39 9.85
N PRO A 166 -21.37 0.93 9.16
CA PRO A 166 -22.49 1.55 9.85
C PRO A 166 -23.11 0.54 10.82
N GLY A 167 -23.12 0.88 12.11
CA GLY A 167 -23.65 0.04 13.19
C GLY A 167 -22.60 -0.65 14.08
N THR A 168 -21.30 -0.39 13.92
CA THR A 168 -20.28 -0.88 14.86
C THR A 168 -20.05 0.17 15.96
N PRO A 169 -20.44 -0.07 17.23
CA PRO A 169 -20.21 0.89 18.30
C PRO A 169 -18.74 0.85 18.70
N GLY A 170 -18.00 1.92 18.41
CA GLY A 170 -16.59 2.03 18.82
C GLY A 170 -15.75 3.06 18.06
N GLY A 171 -16.32 4.18 17.63
CA GLY A 171 -15.54 5.35 17.22
C GLY A 171 -15.65 6.42 18.30
N THR A 172 -14.56 6.72 18.99
CA THR A 172 -14.50 7.91 19.85
C THR A 172 -13.89 9.06 19.06
N LEU A 173 -14.56 10.20 19.23
CA LEU A 173 -14.46 11.52 18.60
C LEU A 173 -13.04 12.06 18.37
#